data_AF-A0A9W8B5W3-F1
#
_entry.id   AF-A0A9W8B5W3-F1
#
_cell.length_a   1.000
_cell.length_b   1.000
_cell.length_c   1.000
_cell.angle_alpha   90.00
_cell.angle_beta   90.00
_cell.angle_gamma   90.00
#
_symmetry.space_group_name_H-M   'P 1'
#
loop_
_entity.id
_entity.type
_entity.pdbx_description
1 polymer ?
#
loop_
_entity_poly.entity_id
_entity_poly.type
_entity_poly.pdbx_seq_one_letter_code
_entity_poly.pdbx_strand_id
1 'polypeptide(L)'
;MVKNIPILRFDNMFFEAVWNREYIDNVQITFKEAFGTQGRGGYFDEYGVIRDVMQNHMVQMLCVMAMEKPASISADDVRTAKAEV
;
A
#
# COMPACT_ATOMS: atom_id res chain seq x y z
N MET A 1 5.08 -10.66 1.34
CA MET A 1 4.40 -10.02 2.49
C MET A 1 3.24 -9.12 2.06
N VAL A 2 3.36 -8.26 1.04
CA VAL A 2 2.25 -7.34 0.62
C VAL A 2 0.91 -8.07 0.39
N LYS A 3 0.93 -9.22 -0.31
CA LYS A 3 -0.28 -10.03 -0.57
C LYS A 3 -0.95 -10.60 0.69
N ASN A 4 -0.27 -10.61 1.84
CA ASN A 4 -0.84 -11.11 3.09
C ASN A 4 -1.69 -10.07 3.80
N ILE A 5 -1.62 -8.80 3.43
CA ILE A 5 -2.38 -7.72 4.09
C ILE A 5 -3.89 -7.96 4.03
N PRO A 6 -4.51 -8.27 2.86
CA PRO A 6 -5.94 -8.56 2.82
C PRO A 6 -6.34 -9.78 3.64
N ILE A 7 -5.51 -10.83 3.66
CA ILE A 7 -5.74 -12.03 4.47
C ILE A 7 -5.73 -11.68 5.97
N LEU A 8 -4.74 -10.90 6.41
CA LEU A 8 -4.66 -10.44 7.80
C LEU A 8 -5.85 -9.57 8.19
N ARG A 9 -6.33 -8.70 7.29
CA ARG A 9 -7.44 -7.76 7.58
C ARG A 9 -8.82 -8.43 7.52
N PHE A 10 -9.08 -9.29 6.54
CA PHE A 10 -10.44 -9.71 6.20
C PHE A 10 -10.78 -11.16 6.55
N ASP A 11 -9.77 -12.01 6.81
CA ASP A 11 -9.97 -13.40 7.26
C ASP A 11 -9.79 -13.55 8.79
N ASN A 12 -9.59 -12.43 9.51
CA ASN A 12 -9.38 -12.42 10.95
C ASN A 12 -10.36 -11.44 11.61
N MET A 13 -11.35 -11.97 12.34
CA MET A 13 -12.39 -11.17 13.00
C MET A 13 -11.83 -10.07 13.93
N PHE A 14 -10.74 -10.37 14.64
CA PHE A 14 -10.12 -9.40 15.53
C PHE A 14 -9.56 -8.20 14.76
N PHE A 15 -8.79 -8.45 13.69
CA PHE A 15 -8.19 -7.39 12.90
C PHE A 15 -9.26 -6.60 12.13
N GLU A 16 -10.27 -7.27 11.57
CA GLU A 16 -11.39 -6.61 10.90
C GLU A 16 -12.11 -5.62 11.83
N ALA A 17 -12.35 -6.01 13.09
CA ALA A 17 -13.05 -5.16 14.06
C ALA A 17 -12.28 -3.91 14.49
N VAL A 18 -10.95 -3.98 14.56
CA VAL A 18 -10.10 -2.86 15.04
C VAL A 18 -9.48 -2.05 13.90
N TRP A 19 -9.70 -2.41 12.65
CA TRP A 19 -9.09 -1.71 11.50
C TRP A 19 -9.86 -0.46 11.09
N ASN A 20 -9.97 0.52 11.99
CA ASN A 20 -10.67 1.77 11.73
C ASN A 20 -10.14 2.91 12.64
N ARG A 21 -10.62 4.14 12.39
CA ARG A 21 -10.19 5.37 13.08
C ARG A 21 -10.46 5.42 14.59
N GLU A 22 -11.28 4.52 15.14
CA GLU A 22 -11.54 4.47 16.59
C GLU A 22 -10.39 3.79 17.34
N TYR A 23 -9.69 2.87 16.67
CA TYR A 23 -8.62 2.06 17.27
C TYR A 23 -7.23 2.32 16.67
N ILE A 24 -7.18 2.86 15.45
CA ILE A 24 -5.92 3.20 14.75
C ILE A 24 -5.68 4.70 14.84
N ASP A 25 -4.59 5.07 15.52
CA ASP A 25 -4.10 6.45 15.59
C ASP A 25 -3.35 6.87 14.32
N ASN A 26 -2.42 6.03 13.83
CA ASN A 26 -1.66 6.32 12.62
C ASN A 26 -1.20 5.05 11.87
N VAL A 27 -0.96 5.21 10.57
CA VAL A 27 -0.39 4.19 9.69
C VAL A 27 0.90 4.72 9.07
N GLN A 28 1.98 3.96 9.19
CA GLN A 28 3.28 4.33 8.64
C GLN A 28 3.71 3.36 7.54
N ILE A 29 3.97 3.89 6.35
CA ILE A 29 4.52 3.16 5.22
C ILE A 29 5.92 3.72 4.96
N THR A 30 6.95 2.89 5.12
CA THR A 30 8.35 3.31 5.01
C THR A 30 9.06 2.53 3.92
N PHE A 31 9.73 3.24 3.03
CA PHE A 31 10.66 2.70 2.05
C PHE A 31 12.03 3.34 2.28
N LYS A 32 13.06 2.51 2.45
CA LYS A 32 14.44 2.93 2.71
C LYS A 32 15.39 2.05 1.92
N GLU A 33 16.36 2.68 1.29
CA GLU A 33 17.48 2.01 0.65
C GLU A 33 18.78 2.46 1.33
N ALA A 34 19.72 1.52 1.51
CA ALA A 34 20.99 1.80 2.16
C ALA A 34 22.06 2.34 1.19
N PHE A 35 21.66 2.67 -0.03
CA PHE A 35 22.54 3.12 -1.11
C PHE A 35 21.93 4.32 -1.86
N GLY A 36 22.77 5.10 -2.54
CA GLY A 36 22.35 6.21 -3.41
C GLY A 36 22.03 5.74 -4.84
N THR A 37 22.13 6.61 -5.84
CA THR A 37 21.69 6.28 -7.21
C THR A 37 22.59 5.32 -8.00
N GLN A 38 23.71 4.86 -7.42
CA GLN A 38 24.62 3.84 -8.00
C GLN A 38 24.92 4.02 -9.50
N GLY A 39 25.27 5.24 -9.92
CA GLY A 39 25.59 5.56 -11.32
C GLY A 39 24.38 5.81 -12.23
N ARG A 40 23.15 5.67 -11.73
CA ARG A 40 21.90 6.00 -12.43
C ARG A 40 21.36 7.40 -12.06
N GLY A 41 22.21 8.26 -11.50
CA GLY A 41 21.83 9.60 -11.05
C GLY A 41 21.16 10.44 -12.13
N GLY A 42 21.67 10.39 -13.37
CA GLY A 42 21.07 11.14 -14.49
C GLY A 42 19.64 10.72 -14.83
N TYR A 43 19.30 9.43 -14.71
CA TYR A 43 17.92 8.96 -14.86
C TYR A 43 17.05 9.41 -13.68
N PHE A 44 17.57 9.28 -12.45
CA PHE A 44 16.82 9.65 -11.25
C PHE A 44 16.53 11.16 -11.19
N ASP A 45 17.42 12.01 -11.68
CA ASP A 45 17.29 13.48 -11.63
C ASP A 45 16.06 14.00 -12.38
N GLU A 46 15.68 13.38 -13.50
CA GLU A 46 14.50 13.77 -14.27
C GLU A 46 13.17 13.49 -13.54
N TYR A 47 13.13 12.48 -12.67
CA TYR A 47 11.88 11.97 -12.09
C TYR A 47 11.76 12.20 -10.59
N GLY A 48 12.84 11.96 -9.84
CA GLY A 48 12.93 12.03 -8.38
C GLY A 48 12.15 10.94 -7.64
N VAL A 49 12.34 10.89 -6.32
CA VAL A 49 11.79 9.85 -5.42
C VAL A 49 10.26 9.72 -5.48
N ILE A 50 9.54 10.81 -5.74
CA ILE A 50 8.08 10.79 -5.78
C ILE A 50 7.60 9.90 -6.94
N ARG A 51 8.15 10.08 -8.13
CA ARG A 51 7.75 9.30 -9.31
C ARG A 51 8.38 7.91 -9.32
N ASP A 52 9.55 7.78 -8.72
CA ASP A 52 10.29 6.52 -8.68
C ASP A 52 9.62 5.50 -7.75
N VAL A 53 9.21 5.90 -6.53
CA VAL A 53 8.67 4.97 -5.52
C VAL A 53 7.36 5.40 -4.86
N MET A 54 7.11 6.70 -4.69
CA MET A 54 5.94 7.14 -3.92
C MET A 54 4.63 6.93 -4.71
N GLN A 55 4.57 7.45 -5.93
CA GLN A 55 3.39 7.44 -6.80
C GLN A 55 2.94 6.03 -7.18
N ASN A 56 3.88 5.07 -7.23
CA ASN A 56 3.60 3.68 -7.59
C ASN A 56 3.52 2.79 -6.34
N HIS A 57 4.64 2.38 -5.75
CA HIS A 57 4.73 1.38 -4.71
C HIS A 57 4.06 1.83 -3.42
N MET A 58 4.35 3.04 -2.94
CA MET A 58 3.82 3.53 -1.66
C MET A 58 2.31 3.77 -1.72
N VAL A 59 1.82 4.37 -2.82
CA VAL A 59 0.37 4.53 -3.04
C VAL A 59 -0.31 3.16 -3.21
N GLN A 60 0.29 2.20 -3.91
CA GLN A 60 -0.28 0.85 -3.99
C GLN A 60 -0.34 0.15 -2.63
N MET A 61 0.66 0.35 -1.77
CA MET A 61 0.63 -0.13 -0.38
C MET A 61 -0.50 0.54 0.41
N LEU A 62 -0.67 1.86 0.27
CA LEU A 62 -1.77 2.60 0.89
C LEU A 62 -3.12 2.03 0.46
N CYS A 63 -3.37 1.86 -0.84
CA CYS A 63 -4.63 1.32 -1.35
C CYS A 63 -4.94 -0.07 -0.76
N VAL A 64 -3.96 -0.96 -0.68
CA VAL A 64 -4.17 -2.30 -0.09
C VAL A 64 -4.42 -2.23 1.41
N MET A 65 -3.78 -1.29 2.11
CA MET A 65 -3.94 -1.08 3.56
C MET A 65 -5.26 -0.40 3.93
N ALA A 66 -5.80 0.46 3.06
CA ALA A 66 -6.95 1.31 3.34
C ALA A 66 -8.25 0.87 2.66
N MET A 67 -8.20 0.03 1.61
CA MET A 67 -9.41 -0.44 0.91
C MET A 67 -10.39 -1.12 1.86
N GLU A 68 -11.67 -1.01 1.53
CA GLU A 68 -12.71 -1.84 2.15
C GLU A 68 -12.61 -3.30 1.71
N LYS A 69 -13.36 -4.18 2.37
CA LYS A 69 -13.41 -5.60 1.99
C LYS A 69 -14.02 -5.71 0.58
N PRO A 70 -13.31 -6.30 -0.40
CA PRO A 70 -13.83 -6.40 -1.75
C PRO A 70 -15.02 -7.37 -1.80
N ALA A 71 -15.90 -7.17 -2.78
CA ALA A 71 -17.09 -8.01 -2.97
C ALA A 71 -16.73 -9.50 -3.17
N SER A 72 -15.58 -9.77 -3.80
CA SER A 72 -14.99 -11.11 -3.90
C SER A 72 -13.47 -11.02 -4.04
N ILE A 73 -12.79 -12.17 -4.12
CA ILE A 73 -11.35 -12.25 -4.41
C ILE A 73 -11.03 -12.16 -5.92
N SER A 74 -12.02 -11.88 -6.76
CA SER A 74 -11.79 -11.65 -8.19
C SER A 74 -10.84 -10.46 -8.39
N ALA A 75 -10.04 -10.51 -9.44
CA ALA A 75 -9.06 -9.46 -9.70
C ALA A 75 -9.71 -8.10 -9.96
N ASP A 76 -10.95 -8.07 -10.47
CA ASP A 76 -11.68 -6.83 -10.74
C ASP A 76 -12.25 -6.24 -9.46
N ASP A 77 -12.88 -7.05 -8.60
CA ASP A 77 -13.45 -6.56 -7.34
C ASP A 77 -12.36 -6.02 -6.41
N VAL A 78 -11.20 -6.68 -6.35
CA VAL A 78 -10.04 -6.19 -5.59
C VAL A 78 -9.51 -4.88 -6.18
N ARG A 79 -9.50 -4.74 -7.51
CA ARG A 79 -9.08 -3.48 -8.16
C ARG A 79 -10.05 -2.34 -7.88
N THR A 80 -11.35 -2.62 -7.92
CA THR A 80 -12.41 -1.65 -7.60
C THR A 80 -12.26 -1.16 -6.16
N ALA A 81 -12.17 -2.06 -5.18
CA ALA A 81 -12.00 -1.68 -3.77
C ALA A 81 -10.75 -0.82 -3.53
N LYS A 82 -9.65 -1.10 -4.26
CA LYS A 82 -8.43 -0.30 -4.19
C LYS A 82 -8.56 1.09 -4.82
N ALA A 83 -9.40 1.24 -5.83
CA ALA A 83 -9.58 2.49 -6.57
C ALA A 83 -10.55 3.46 -5.88
N GLU A 84 -11.37 2.96 -4.95
CA GLU A 84 -12.30 3.74 -4.13
C GLU A 84 -11.64 4.41 -2.91
N VAL A 85 -10.38 4.05 -2.62
CA VAL A 85 -9.54 4.68 -1.59
C VAL A 85 -9.12 6.08 -2.01
#